data_AF-A0A355UVF2-F1
#
_entry.id   AF-A0A355UVF2-F1
#
_cell.length_a   1.000
_cell.length_b   1.000
_cell.length_c   1.000
_cell.angle_alpha   90.00
_cell.angle_beta   90.00
_cell.angle_gamma   90.00
#
_symmetry.space_group_name_H-M   'P 1'
#
loop_
_entity.id
_entity.type
_entity.pdbx_description
1 polymer ?
#
loop_
_entity_poly.entity_id
_entity_poly.type
_entity_poly.pdbx_seq_one_letter_code
_entity_poly.pdbx_strand_id
1 'polypeptide(L)'
;MKNKRLALLIAGIASVSMLFSACNSNNDTESEVVPEETTAAAETSEIVATQPPADQLMTEEAVSSEEITESKLFNVVEKVTADVEWAQLDRISDPDIMNEFFKLDADNENYNDILVMQCPMSAVIAEIILIDAKDGQVDAAKADLEARKEKLINVDAFYPDSKTIAEDSIVGVYNNIAYFIAGENAAESEQVLLKELENQGY
;
A
#
# COMPACT_ATOMS: atom_id res chain seq x y z
N MET A 1 9.52 -16.44 53.10
CA MET A 1 8.82 -17.74 52.93
C MET A 1 8.46 -17.91 51.46
N LYS A 2 8.60 -19.15 50.97
CA LYS A 2 8.57 -19.57 49.57
C LYS A 2 7.18 -19.42 48.91
N ASN A 3 7.23 -18.96 47.64
CA ASN A 3 6.45 -19.33 46.44
C ASN A 3 5.02 -19.83 46.59
N LYS A 4 4.14 -19.34 45.71
CA LYS A 4 3.26 -20.19 44.87
C LYS A 4 2.72 -19.39 43.67
N ARG A 5 3.30 -19.65 42.50
CA ARG A 5 2.67 -19.40 41.20
C ARG A 5 1.49 -20.38 41.09
N LEU A 6 0.28 -19.89 40.84
CA LEU A 6 -0.86 -20.71 40.49
C LEU A 6 -1.05 -20.62 38.97
N ALA A 7 -0.74 -21.72 38.31
CA ALA A 7 -1.11 -21.98 36.93
C ALA A 7 -2.56 -22.48 36.85
N LEU A 8 -3.05 -22.62 35.61
CA LEU A 8 -4.18 -23.44 35.15
C LEU A 8 -5.49 -22.68 34.89
N LEU A 9 -5.85 -22.47 33.61
CA LEU A 9 -6.74 -23.37 32.88
C LEU A 9 -6.88 -22.91 31.40
N ILE A 10 -6.48 -23.78 30.47
CA ILE A 10 -6.85 -23.70 29.05
C ILE A 10 -8.16 -24.48 28.91
N ALA A 11 -9.26 -23.79 28.59
CA ALA A 11 -10.51 -24.41 28.18
C ALA A 11 -10.60 -24.36 26.65
N GLY A 12 -10.33 -25.49 26.01
CA GLY A 12 -10.66 -25.71 24.61
C GLY A 12 -12.19 -25.84 24.46
N ILE A 13 -12.73 -25.17 23.45
CA ILE A 13 -14.10 -25.37 22.99
C ILE A 13 -14.06 -25.76 21.52
N ALA A 14 -14.92 -26.73 21.24
CA ALA A 14 -14.92 -27.64 20.12
C ALA A 14 -15.25 -26.99 18.77
N SER A 15 -14.64 -27.61 17.75
CA SER A 15 -15.00 -27.64 16.33
C SER A 15 -16.49 -27.57 16.01
N VAL A 16 -16.86 -26.67 15.10
CA VAL A 16 -18.07 -26.76 14.28
C VAL A 16 -17.65 -26.75 12.82
N SER A 17 -17.59 -27.94 12.22
CA SER A 17 -17.43 -28.12 10.78
C SER A 17 -18.81 -27.99 10.13
N MET A 18 -19.04 -26.93 9.36
CA MET A 18 -20.21 -26.84 8.48
C MET A 18 -19.87 -27.43 7.12
N LEU A 19 -20.61 -28.48 6.76
CA LEU A 19 -20.59 -29.12 5.44
C LEU A 19 -21.31 -28.20 4.44
N PHE A 20 -20.64 -27.81 3.36
CA PHE A 20 -21.32 -27.26 2.18
C PHE A 20 -21.73 -28.40 1.26
N SER A 21 -23.04 -28.45 0.96
CA SER A 21 -23.65 -29.36 -0.01
C SER A 21 -23.28 -28.99 -1.44
N ALA A 22 -23.03 -30.03 -2.24
CA ALA A 22 -22.87 -29.98 -3.68
C ALA A 22 -24.21 -29.97 -4.43
N CYS A 23 -24.28 -29.23 -5.53
CA CYS A 23 -25.14 -29.43 -6.72
C CYS A 23 -24.42 -28.71 -7.88
N ASN A 24 -23.65 -29.39 -8.73
CA ASN A 24 -24.08 -30.20 -9.89
C ASN A 24 -24.89 -29.41 -10.95
N SER A 25 -24.22 -29.03 -12.04
CA SER A 25 -24.79 -28.97 -13.39
C SER A 25 -23.65 -29.09 -14.42
N ASN A 26 -23.62 -30.23 -15.09
CA ASN A 26 -22.88 -30.46 -16.32
C ASN A 26 -23.60 -29.76 -17.49
N ASN A 27 -22.85 -29.29 -18.47
CA ASN A 27 -23.18 -29.59 -19.86
C ASN A 27 -21.91 -29.58 -20.73
N ASP A 28 -21.59 -30.76 -21.26
CA ASP A 28 -20.68 -30.97 -22.37
C ASP A 28 -21.23 -30.30 -23.64
N THR A 29 -20.36 -29.78 -24.52
CA THR A 29 -20.38 -30.10 -25.96
C THR A 29 -19.03 -29.72 -26.58
N GLU A 30 -18.44 -30.74 -27.18
CA GLU A 30 -17.19 -30.84 -27.94
C GLU A 30 -17.40 -30.46 -29.43
N SER A 31 -16.30 -30.39 -30.18
CA SER A 31 -16.18 -30.34 -31.67
C SER A 31 -16.23 -28.94 -32.32
N GLU A 32 -15.40 -28.58 -33.31
CA GLU A 32 -14.46 -29.31 -34.18
C GLU A 32 -13.57 -28.31 -34.98
N VAL A 33 -12.37 -28.77 -35.38
CA VAL A 33 -11.46 -28.43 -36.54
C VAL A 33 -11.51 -27.06 -37.28
N VAL A 34 -10.40 -26.29 -37.43
CA VAL A 34 -9.20 -26.41 -38.35
C VAL A 34 -9.53 -26.08 -39.83
N PRO A 35 -8.64 -25.50 -40.69
CA PRO A 35 -7.58 -24.48 -40.55
C PRO A 35 -7.58 -23.46 -41.76
N GLU A 36 -6.41 -22.84 -42.03
CA GLU A 36 -5.96 -22.29 -43.34
C GLU A 36 -6.54 -20.91 -43.77
N GLU A 37 -5.83 -19.95 -44.38
CA GLU A 37 -4.51 -19.85 -45.01
C GLU A 37 -4.03 -18.37 -45.02
N THR A 38 -2.71 -18.20 -44.95
CA THR A 38 -1.85 -17.35 -45.81
C THR A 38 -2.36 -16.03 -46.37
N THR A 39 -1.67 -14.91 -46.09
CA THR A 39 -1.14 -14.00 -47.13
C THR A 39 -0.17 -12.96 -46.57
N ALA A 40 0.85 -12.68 -47.39
CA ALA A 40 2.04 -11.92 -47.10
C ALA A 40 1.97 -10.44 -47.55
N ALA A 41 3.09 -9.75 -47.34
CA ALA A 41 3.50 -8.42 -47.82
C ALA A 41 3.02 -7.25 -46.94
N ALA A 42 3.89 -6.62 -46.14
CA ALA A 42 4.96 -5.69 -46.53
C ALA A 42 4.44 -4.52 -47.36
N GLU A 43 4.31 -3.34 -46.75
CA GLU A 43 4.76 -2.07 -47.34
C GLU A 43 5.13 -1.07 -46.24
N THR A 44 6.36 -0.60 -46.39
CA THR A 44 6.99 0.52 -45.71
C THR A 44 6.21 1.80 -46.00
N SER A 45 5.97 2.63 -44.99
CA SER A 45 5.57 4.01 -45.22
C SER A 45 6.32 4.91 -44.24
N GLU A 46 7.28 5.64 -44.81
CA GLU A 46 7.94 6.79 -44.23
C GLU A 46 6.88 7.81 -43.78
N ILE A 47 6.84 8.12 -42.50
CA ILE A 47 6.19 9.32 -41.99
C ILE A 47 7.25 10.35 -41.66
N VAL A 48 7.29 11.34 -42.53
CA VAL A 48 8.08 12.57 -42.49
C VAL A 48 7.95 13.24 -41.13
N ALA A 49 9.09 13.44 -40.48
CA ALA A 49 9.26 14.25 -39.30
C ALA A 49 8.76 15.68 -39.55
N THR A 50 7.78 16.11 -38.77
CA THR A 50 7.39 17.52 -38.67
C THR A 50 7.56 17.93 -37.21
N GLN A 51 8.68 18.59 -36.90
CA GLN A 51 8.90 19.26 -35.61
C GLN A 51 7.92 20.45 -35.49
N PRO A 52 7.17 20.58 -34.38
CA PRO A 52 6.69 21.88 -33.92
C PRO A 52 7.77 22.57 -33.06
N PRO A 53 7.80 23.92 -33.03
CA PRO A 53 8.81 24.68 -32.29
C PRO A 53 8.52 24.59 -30.79
N ALA A 54 9.43 23.99 -30.04
CA ALA A 54 9.39 23.99 -28.58
C ALA A 54 10.06 25.27 -28.06
N ASP A 55 9.28 26.35 -27.98
CA ASP A 55 9.62 27.54 -27.20
C ASP A 55 8.39 27.85 -26.33
N GLN A 56 8.22 27.06 -25.27
CA GLN A 56 7.36 27.40 -24.14
C GLN A 56 8.15 27.13 -22.87
N LEU A 57 8.68 28.22 -22.34
CA LEU A 57 9.13 28.38 -20.97
C LEU A 57 8.12 27.68 -20.05
N MET A 58 8.56 26.57 -19.43
CA MET A 58 7.93 26.06 -18.23
C MET A 58 8.10 27.13 -17.17
N THR A 59 7.02 27.88 -16.94
CA THR A 59 6.94 28.80 -15.80
C THR A 59 6.89 27.88 -14.57
N GLU A 60 8.02 27.76 -13.86
CA GLU A 60 8.04 27.19 -12.51
C GLU A 60 7.07 28.05 -11.68
N GLU A 61 5.88 27.51 -11.42
CA GLU A 61 5.02 28.06 -10.39
C GLU A 61 5.74 27.84 -9.07
N ALA A 62 6.32 28.92 -8.56
CA ALA A 62 6.80 29.01 -7.20
C ALA A 62 5.59 28.82 -6.27
N VAL A 63 5.36 27.58 -5.86
CA VAL A 63 4.42 27.24 -4.79
C VAL A 63 4.88 27.97 -3.54
N SER A 64 3.99 28.84 -3.06
CA SER A 64 4.10 29.63 -1.85
C SER A 64 4.63 28.79 -0.69
N SER A 65 5.73 29.26 -0.08
CA SER A 65 6.31 28.70 1.14
C SER A 65 5.39 28.99 2.32
N GLU A 66 4.28 28.26 2.41
CA GLU A 66 3.56 28.11 3.66
C GLU A 66 4.46 27.30 4.60
N GLU A 67 4.57 27.77 5.85
CA GLU A 67 5.36 27.14 6.89
C GLU A 67 4.68 25.80 7.23
N ILE A 68 5.04 24.75 6.48
CA ILE A 68 4.58 23.38 6.71
C ILE A 68 5.08 23.03 8.10
N THR A 69 4.17 22.96 9.08
CA THR A 69 4.49 22.30 10.34
C THR A 69 4.70 20.83 9.99
N GLU A 70 5.96 20.41 9.92
CA GLU A 70 6.30 19.03 9.56
C GLU A 70 5.59 18.07 10.52
N SER A 71 4.83 17.14 9.94
CA SER A 71 4.14 16.09 10.69
C SER A 71 5.15 15.35 11.56
N LYS A 72 4.80 15.05 12.82
CA LYS A 72 5.67 14.22 13.66
C LYS A 72 5.83 12.81 13.09
N LEU A 73 4.87 12.34 12.30
CA LEU A 73 4.96 11.07 11.57
C LEU A 73 6.05 11.14 10.49
N PHE A 74 6.35 12.32 9.95
CA PHE A 74 7.40 12.51 8.94
C PHE A 74 8.77 12.15 9.52
N ASN A 75 9.07 12.59 10.74
CA ASN A 75 10.32 12.26 11.42
C ASN A 75 10.47 10.75 11.66
N VAL A 76 9.37 10.05 11.93
CA VAL A 76 9.36 8.59 12.07
C VAL A 76 9.74 7.92 10.74
N VAL A 77 9.12 8.34 9.63
CA VAL A 77 9.39 7.77 8.30
C VAL A 77 10.80 8.15 7.80
N GLU A 78 11.25 9.38 8.05
CA GLU A 78 12.62 9.82 7.75
C GLU A 78 13.63 8.89 8.44
N LYS A 79 13.41 8.57 9.72
CA LYS A 79 14.28 7.64 10.45
C LYS A 79 14.29 6.23 9.84
N VAL A 80 13.13 5.72 9.42
CA VAL A 80 13.03 4.42 8.74
C VAL A 80 13.82 4.41 7.44
N THR A 81 13.63 5.43 6.59
CA THR A 81 14.30 5.53 5.28
C THR A 81 15.78 5.89 5.35
N ALA A 82 16.26 6.41 6.48
CA ALA A 82 17.68 6.62 6.75
C ALA A 82 18.40 5.34 7.19
N ASP A 83 17.71 4.46 7.91
CA ASP A 83 18.29 3.24 8.49
C ASP A 83 18.10 2.00 7.60
N VAL A 84 17.10 2.00 6.70
CA VAL A 84 16.79 0.93 5.76
C VAL A 84 16.80 1.46 4.34
N GLU A 85 17.26 0.68 3.36
CA GLU A 85 17.27 1.10 1.96
C GLU A 85 15.86 1.13 1.37
N TRP A 86 15.51 2.25 0.74
CA TRP A 86 14.22 2.51 0.10
C TRP A 86 14.42 3.17 -1.27
N ALA A 87 13.50 2.90 -2.20
CA ALA A 87 13.33 3.76 -3.36
C ALA A 87 12.95 5.18 -2.91
N GLN A 88 13.22 6.18 -3.75
CA GLN A 88 12.86 7.56 -3.41
C GLN A 88 11.35 7.67 -3.15
N LEU A 89 11.00 8.14 -1.96
CA LEU A 89 9.62 8.38 -1.53
C LEU A 89 9.33 9.87 -1.57
N ASP A 90 8.17 10.22 -2.11
CA ASP A 90 7.63 11.57 -2.06
C ASP A 90 6.35 11.58 -1.22
N ARG A 91 6.09 12.71 -0.56
CA ARG A 91 4.87 12.89 0.21
C ARG A 91 3.69 13.09 -0.72
N ILE A 92 2.61 12.35 -0.47
CA ILE A 92 1.32 12.56 -1.11
C ILE A 92 0.43 13.35 -0.14
N SER A 93 0.01 14.54 -0.56
CA SER A 93 -0.80 15.45 0.25
C SER A 93 -2.09 15.92 -0.42
N ASP A 94 -2.32 15.55 -1.68
CA ASP A 94 -3.54 15.87 -2.40
C ASP A 94 -4.69 14.95 -1.92
N PRO A 95 -5.78 15.49 -1.34
CA PRO A 95 -6.86 14.67 -0.79
C PRO A 95 -7.57 13.80 -1.84
N ASP A 96 -7.71 14.29 -3.07
CA ASP A 96 -8.35 13.54 -4.15
C ASP A 96 -7.47 12.35 -4.54
N ILE A 97 -6.15 12.55 -4.61
CA ILE A 97 -5.20 11.45 -4.84
C ILE A 97 -5.24 10.45 -3.68
N MET A 98 -5.22 10.90 -2.42
CA MET A 98 -5.30 10.02 -1.25
C MET A 98 -6.57 9.16 -1.27
N ASN A 99 -7.72 9.77 -1.58
CA ASN A 99 -8.98 9.05 -1.61
C ASN A 99 -9.06 8.07 -2.80
N GLU A 100 -8.74 8.53 -4.02
CA GLU A 100 -8.92 7.73 -5.22
C GLU A 100 -7.90 6.58 -5.30
N PHE A 101 -6.61 6.89 -5.10
CA PHE A 101 -5.51 5.94 -5.26
C PHE A 101 -5.27 5.13 -4.00
N PHE A 102 -5.30 5.75 -2.83
CA PHE A 102 -4.92 5.09 -1.58
C PHE A 102 -6.13 4.59 -0.77
N LYS A 103 -7.36 4.99 -1.14
CA LYS A 103 -8.59 4.71 -0.36
C LYS A 103 -8.55 5.33 1.04
N LEU A 104 -7.86 6.46 1.18
CA LEU A 104 -7.70 7.18 2.44
C LEU A 104 -8.37 8.54 2.34
N ASP A 105 -9.26 8.81 3.28
CA ASP A 105 -9.84 10.14 3.45
C ASP A 105 -8.91 11.00 4.31
N ALA A 106 -8.28 12.00 3.69
CA ALA A 106 -7.36 12.91 4.36
C ALA A 106 -8.06 13.77 5.44
N ASP A 107 -9.37 13.99 5.30
CA ASP A 107 -10.19 14.79 6.20
C ASP A 107 -11.00 13.91 7.18
N ASN A 108 -10.69 12.61 7.28
CA ASN A 108 -11.39 11.68 8.15
C ASN A 108 -11.37 12.19 9.60
N GLU A 109 -12.55 12.41 10.16
CA GLU A 109 -12.70 12.97 11.50
C GLU A 109 -12.13 12.08 12.61
N ASN A 110 -11.74 10.85 12.32
CA ASN A 110 -11.10 9.93 13.25
C ASN A 110 -9.58 10.10 13.34
N TYR A 111 -8.96 10.92 12.48
CA TYR A 111 -7.52 11.07 12.41
C TYR A 111 -7.08 12.37 13.10
N ASN A 112 -5.97 12.30 13.84
CA ASN A 112 -5.22 13.46 14.30
C ASN A 112 -4.24 13.93 13.21
N ASP A 113 -3.63 12.98 12.50
CA ASP A 113 -2.69 13.22 11.42
C ASP A 113 -2.61 11.98 10.50
N ILE A 114 -2.22 12.20 9.25
CA ILE A 114 -1.99 11.17 8.25
C ILE A 114 -0.77 11.54 7.38
N LEU A 115 0.11 10.57 7.18
CA LEU A 115 1.25 10.71 6.30
C LEU A 115 1.26 9.55 5.30
N VAL A 116 1.25 9.89 4.02
CA VAL A 116 1.44 8.96 2.91
C VAL A 116 2.76 9.32 2.21
N MET A 117 3.71 8.39 2.23
CA MET A 117 4.99 8.49 1.52
C MET A 117 5.05 7.37 0.49
N GLN A 118 5.15 7.70 -0.79
CA GLN A 118 5.08 6.72 -1.88
C GLN A 118 6.03 7.11 -3.00
N CYS A 119 6.53 6.11 -3.73
CA CYS A 119 7.37 6.34 -4.91
C CYS A 119 6.48 6.65 -6.15
N PRO A 120 6.35 7.91 -6.60
CA PRO A 120 5.27 8.35 -7.50
C PRO A 120 5.33 7.78 -8.91
N MET A 121 6.51 7.37 -9.38
CA MET A 121 6.68 6.75 -10.69
C MET A 121 7.72 5.63 -10.61
N SER A 122 7.31 4.45 -10.16
CA SER A 122 8.22 3.30 -10.14
C SER A 122 7.53 2.01 -10.54
N ALA A 123 8.29 1.14 -11.20
CA ALA A 123 7.94 -0.27 -11.36
C ALA A 123 8.05 -1.02 -10.01
N VAL A 124 8.71 -0.42 -9.02
CA VAL A 124 8.90 -0.95 -7.67
C VAL A 124 7.81 -0.40 -6.76
N ILE A 125 7.14 -1.29 -6.03
CA ILE A 125 6.22 -0.89 -4.95
C ILE A 125 7.07 -0.45 -3.76
N ALA A 126 6.94 0.82 -3.41
CA ALA A 126 7.57 1.42 -2.24
C ALA A 126 6.62 2.47 -1.66
N GLU A 127 6.04 2.15 -0.50
CA GLU A 127 5.01 2.93 0.16
C GLU A 127 5.08 2.73 1.68
N ILE A 128 5.01 3.82 2.42
CA ILE A 128 4.86 3.85 3.88
C ILE A 128 3.72 4.81 4.22
N ILE A 129 2.72 4.34 4.95
CA ILE A 129 1.61 5.16 5.43
C ILE A 129 1.52 5.04 6.94
N LEU A 130 1.40 6.17 7.63
CA LEU A 130 1.11 6.24 9.05
C LEU A 130 -0.16 7.07 9.26
N ILE A 131 -1.04 6.58 10.13
CA ILE A 131 -2.24 7.29 10.58
C ILE A 131 -2.16 7.40 12.09
N ASP A 132 -2.09 8.63 12.61
CA ASP A 132 -2.32 8.91 14.03
C ASP A 132 -3.82 8.99 14.26
N ALA A 133 -4.40 7.94 14.83
CA ALA A 133 -5.82 7.86 15.11
C ALA A 133 -6.17 8.55 16.43
N LYS A 134 -7.37 9.10 16.50
CA LYS A 134 -7.97 9.55 17.77
C LYS A 134 -8.14 8.37 18.73
N ASP A 135 -8.20 8.69 20.01
CA ASP A 135 -8.38 7.70 21.08
C ASP A 135 -9.55 6.77 20.80
N GLY A 136 -9.27 5.46 20.76
CA GLY A 136 -10.27 4.42 20.49
C GLY A 136 -10.59 4.18 19.01
N GLN A 137 -9.98 4.93 18.08
CA GLN A 137 -10.26 4.84 16.64
C GLN A 137 -9.17 4.13 15.83
N VAL A 138 -8.13 3.60 16.48
CA VAL A 138 -7.01 2.95 15.78
C VAL A 138 -7.43 1.71 14.97
N ASP A 139 -8.46 0.98 15.42
CA ASP A 139 -9.00 -0.16 14.66
C ASP A 139 -9.69 0.29 13.36
N ALA A 140 -10.31 1.47 13.35
CA ALA A 140 -10.90 2.04 12.13
C ALA A 140 -9.80 2.50 11.17
N ALA A 141 -8.77 3.18 11.67
CA ALA A 141 -7.60 3.55 10.87
C ALA A 141 -6.89 2.30 10.29
N LYS A 142 -6.76 1.24 11.09
CA LYS A 142 -6.23 -0.04 10.62
C LYS A 142 -7.08 -0.62 9.49
N ALA A 143 -8.42 -0.59 9.61
CA ALA A 143 -9.31 -1.10 8.57
C ALA A 143 -9.16 -0.35 7.24
N ASP A 144 -8.96 0.97 7.28
CA ASP A 144 -8.68 1.77 6.08
C ASP A 144 -7.35 1.34 5.43
N LEU A 145 -6.31 1.06 6.22
CA LEU A 145 -5.04 0.53 5.71
C LEU A 145 -5.13 -0.90 5.18
N GLU A 146 -5.98 -1.75 5.76
CA GLU A 146 -6.27 -3.07 5.19
C GLU A 146 -7.00 -2.95 3.84
N ALA A 147 -7.90 -1.98 3.69
CA ALA A 147 -8.54 -1.70 2.41
C ALA A 147 -7.53 -1.19 1.36
N ARG A 148 -6.58 -0.35 1.78
CA ARG A 148 -5.44 0.06 0.93
C ARG A 148 -4.60 -1.14 0.49
N LYS A 149 -4.26 -2.03 1.42
CA LYS A 149 -3.51 -3.28 1.14
C LYS A 149 -4.26 -4.18 0.17
N GLU A 150 -5.57 -4.37 0.37
CA GLU A 150 -6.39 -5.17 -0.53
C GLU A 150 -6.39 -4.61 -1.95
N LYS A 151 -6.53 -3.28 -2.10
CA LYS A 151 -6.41 -2.63 -3.41
C LYS A 151 -5.01 -2.82 -4.02
N LEU A 152 -3.95 -2.69 -3.22
CA LEU A 152 -2.59 -2.90 -3.71
C LEU A 152 -2.44 -4.30 -4.32
N ILE A 153 -2.89 -5.33 -3.61
CA ILE A 153 -2.81 -6.74 -4.04
C ILE A 153 -3.65 -6.99 -5.29
N ASN A 154 -4.89 -6.51 -5.30
CA ASN A 154 -5.87 -6.92 -6.30
C ASN A 154 -5.92 -6.03 -7.55
N VAL A 155 -5.41 -4.81 -7.46
CA VAL A 155 -5.58 -3.80 -8.52
C VAL A 155 -4.24 -3.21 -8.94
N ASP A 156 -3.41 -2.77 -8.00
CA ASP A 156 -2.24 -1.94 -8.32
C ASP A 156 -0.98 -2.76 -8.63
N ALA A 157 -0.83 -3.93 -8.00
CA ALA A 157 0.32 -4.82 -8.18
C ALA A 157 0.19 -5.66 -9.47
N PHE A 158 0.73 -5.13 -10.57
CA PHE A 158 0.62 -5.77 -11.87
C PHE A 158 1.69 -6.85 -12.13
N TYR A 159 2.96 -6.57 -11.81
CA TYR A 159 4.09 -7.45 -12.11
C TYR A 159 4.26 -8.54 -11.04
N PRO A 160 4.81 -9.73 -11.38
CA PRO A 160 4.99 -10.82 -10.42
C PRO A 160 5.73 -10.42 -9.14
N ASP A 161 6.82 -9.67 -9.27
CA ASP A 161 7.60 -9.21 -8.11
C ASP A 161 6.79 -8.20 -7.28
N SER A 162 6.09 -7.27 -7.93
CA SER A 162 5.16 -6.35 -7.27
C SER A 162 4.05 -7.08 -6.51
N LYS A 163 3.51 -8.18 -7.06
CA LYS A 163 2.48 -8.98 -6.37
C LYS A 163 3.01 -9.60 -5.09
N THR A 164 4.24 -10.11 -5.13
CA THR A 164 4.91 -10.65 -3.95
C THR A 164 5.07 -9.56 -2.89
N ILE A 165 5.57 -8.38 -3.26
CA ILE A 165 5.69 -7.23 -2.34
C ILE A 165 4.33 -6.82 -1.77
N ALA A 166 3.27 -6.82 -2.58
CA ALA A 166 1.93 -6.46 -2.14
C ALA A 166 1.36 -7.48 -1.15
N GLU A 167 1.52 -8.77 -1.39
CA GLU A 167 1.08 -9.85 -0.49
C GLU A 167 1.83 -9.80 0.85
N ASP A 168 3.14 -9.57 0.78
CA ASP A 168 4.06 -9.48 1.93
C ASP A 168 4.03 -8.12 2.64
N SER A 169 3.29 -7.13 2.11
CA SER A 169 3.11 -5.84 2.76
C SER A 169 2.50 -5.99 4.16
N ILE A 170 2.74 -5.03 5.03
CA ILE A 170 2.41 -5.12 6.44
C ILE A 170 1.38 -4.06 6.78
N VAL A 171 0.30 -4.45 7.47
CA VAL A 171 -0.59 -3.53 8.19
C VAL A 171 -0.50 -3.86 9.67
N GLY A 172 -0.18 -2.86 10.49
CA GLY A 172 -0.01 -3.04 11.92
C GLY A 172 -0.47 -1.84 12.73
N VAL A 173 -0.37 -1.99 14.05
CA VAL A 173 -0.77 -0.97 15.01
C VAL A 173 0.28 -0.88 16.13
N TYR A 174 0.59 0.34 16.54
CA TYR A 174 1.35 0.65 17.75
C TYR A 174 0.65 1.80 18.49
N ASN A 175 0.08 1.51 19.65
CA ASN A 175 -0.77 2.44 20.41
C ASN A 175 -1.89 3.04 19.53
N ASN A 176 -1.88 4.35 19.29
CA ASN A 176 -2.86 5.03 18.45
C ASN A 176 -2.41 5.15 16.98
N ILE A 177 -1.22 4.66 16.62
CA ILE A 177 -0.72 4.68 15.25
C ILE A 177 -1.09 3.40 14.53
N ALA A 178 -1.85 3.51 13.44
CA ALA A 178 -1.97 2.47 12.44
C ALA A 178 -0.93 2.73 11.34
N TYR A 179 -0.26 1.68 10.85
CA TYR A 179 0.76 1.81 9.81
C TYR A 179 0.63 0.75 8.72
N PHE A 180 1.05 1.14 7.52
CA PHE A 180 1.16 0.29 6.35
C PHE A 180 2.55 0.42 5.74
N ILE A 181 3.17 -0.71 5.41
CA ILE A 181 4.51 -0.76 4.80
C ILE A 181 4.47 -1.74 3.63
N ALA A 182 4.69 -1.23 2.41
CA ALA A 182 4.86 -2.05 1.22
C ALA A 182 6.20 -1.71 0.56
N GLY A 183 7.09 -2.69 0.51
CA GLY A 183 8.43 -2.56 -0.07
C GLY A 183 9.25 -3.81 0.18
N GLU A 184 10.36 -3.96 -0.54
CA GLU A 184 11.23 -5.15 -0.44
C GLU A 184 11.73 -5.40 1.00
N ASN A 185 11.95 -4.33 1.76
CA ASN A 185 12.46 -4.37 3.13
C ASN A 185 11.37 -4.13 4.18
N ALA A 186 10.11 -4.50 3.92
CA ALA A 186 8.98 -4.18 4.79
C ALA A 186 9.17 -4.66 6.25
N ALA A 187 9.60 -5.91 6.45
CA ALA A 187 9.79 -6.48 7.79
C ALA A 187 10.93 -5.82 8.59
N GLU A 188 12.03 -5.45 7.94
CA GLU A 188 13.13 -4.71 8.59
C GLU A 188 12.68 -3.28 8.92
N SER A 189 11.96 -2.65 8.00
CA SER A 189 11.41 -1.30 8.18
C SER A 189 10.40 -1.24 9.33
N GLU A 190 9.55 -2.27 9.48
CA GLU A 190 8.63 -2.39 10.61
C GLU A 190 9.37 -2.39 11.95
N GLN A 191 10.50 -3.10 12.05
CA GLN A 191 11.29 -3.12 13.29
C GLN A 191 11.86 -1.75 13.64
N VAL A 192 12.36 -1.00 12.65
CA VAL A 192 12.85 0.37 12.85
C VAL A 192 11.70 1.31 13.21
N LEU A 193 10.58 1.22 12.51
CA LEU A 193 9.37 2.02 12.75
C LEU A 193 8.86 1.82 14.17
N LEU A 194 8.68 0.58 14.62
CA LEU A 194 8.17 0.29 15.96
C LEU A 194 9.09 0.83 17.06
N LYS A 195 10.40 0.71 16.87
CA LYS A 195 11.39 1.27 17.80
C LYS A 195 11.34 2.80 17.82
N GLU A 196 11.16 3.43 16.67
CA GLU A 196 11.10 4.89 16.60
C GLU A 196 9.80 5.45 17.19
N LEU A 197 8.68 4.77 16.97
CA LEU A 197 7.41 5.09 17.63
C LEU A 197 7.53 5.01 19.16
N GLU A 198 8.20 3.96 19.67
CA GLU A 198 8.51 3.84 21.09
C GLU A 198 9.41 5.00 21.59
N ASN A 199 10.47 5.34 20.85
CA ASN A 199 11.38 6.42 21.22
C ASN A 199 10.69 7.79 21.29
N GLN A 200 9.76 8.05 20.38
CA GLN A 200 9.01 9.31 20.32
C GLN A 200 7.83 9.36 21.30
N GLY A 201 7.53 8.25 21.99
CA GLY A 201 6.50 8.19 23.03
C GLY A 201 5.08 8.26 22.49
N TYR A 202 4.86 7.71 21.28
CA TYR A 202 3.51 7.38 20.81
C TYR A 202 2.89 6.28 21.67
#